data_AF-A0A9D6PMP8-F1
#
_entry.id   AF-A0A9D6PMP8-F1
#
_cell.length_a   1.000
_cell.length_b   1.000
_cell.length_c   1.000
_cell.angle_alpha   90.00
_cell.angle_beta   90.00
_cell.angle_gamma   90.00
#
_symmetry.space_group_name_H-M   'P 1'
#
loop_
_entity.id
_entity.type
_entity.pdbx_description
1 polymer ?
#
loop_
_entity_poly.entity_id
_entity_poly.type
_entity_poly.pdbx_seq_one_letter_code
_entity_poly.pdbx_strand_id
1 'polypeptide(L)'
;LGVYAVNSSVVDVWIMLATGVLGYLLRKLDFETAPIVLGLVLAPMLEMSLRQSLALSSGSYAVFVTRPIAATMLGLGLAILLLSLRPVFTRGLDWRRRLGLESKPSLGEEGKP
;
A
#
# COMPACT_ATOMS: atom_id res chain seq x y z
N LEU A 1 15.71 -26.00 -3.84
CA LEU A 1 16.93 -26.47 -3.14
C LEU A 1 17.78 -25.33 -2.56
N GLY A 2 17.79 -24.10 -3.12
CA GLY A 2 18.64 -22.99 -2.68
C GLY A 2 18.62 -22.64 -1.17
N VAL A 3 17.49 -22.22 -0.61
CA VAL A 3 17.43 -21.74 0.81
C VAL A 3 17.61 -22.87 1.83
N TYR A 4 17.02 -24.05 1.56
CA TYR A 4 17.18 -25.22 2.44
C TYR A 4 18.61 -25.76 2.44
N ALA A 5 19.33 -25.69 1.31
CA ALA A 5 20.73 -26.14 1.24
C ALA A 5 21.71 -25.20 1.95
N VAL A 6 21.40 -23.90 2.07
CA VAL A 6 22.30 -22.91 2.68
C VAL A 6 22.19 -22.90 4.21
N ASN A 7 20.98 -22.98 4.77
CA ASN A 7 20.80 -22.83 6.21
C ASN A 7 20.18 -24.06 6.91
N SER A 8 19.84 -25.14 6.18
CA SER A 8 19.12 -26.32 6.70
C SER A 8 17.92 -25.99 7.61
N SER A 9 17.37 -24.77 7.46
CA SER A 9 16.32 -24.21 8.31
C SER A 9 14.99 -24.31 7.57
N VAL A 10 14.05 -25.03 8.16
CA VAL A 10 12.68 -25.14 7.64
C VAL A 10 11.95 -23.80 7.77
N VAL A 11 12.33 -22.97 8.75
CA VAL A 11 11.74 -21.63 8.96
C VAL A 11 12.04 -20.71 7.78
N ASP A 12 13.27 -20.76 7.25
CA ASP A 12 13.68 -19.92 6.13
C ASP A 12 12.92 -20.29 4.85
N VAL A 13 12.60 -21.57 4.69
CA VAL A 13 11.75 -22.06 3.59
C VAL A 13 10.33 -21.48 3.71
N TRP A 14 9.76 -21.45 4.92
CA TRP A 14 8.46 -20.82 5.15
C TRP A 14 8.48 -19.31 4.90
N ILE A 15 9.52 -18.60 5.34
CA ILE A 15 9.68 -17.15 5.09
C ILE A 15 9.84 -16.87 3.59
N MET A 16 10.66 -17.65 2.89
CA MET A 16 10.83 -17.56 1.43
C MET A 16 9.48 -17.75 0.73
N LEU A 17 8.73 -18.79 1.11
CA LEU A 17 7.44 -19.09 0.51
C LEU A 17 6.42 -17.99 0.78
N ALA A 18 6.32 -17.51 2.02
CA ALA A 18 5.44 -16.41 2.41
C ALA A 18 5.77 -15.12 1.63
N THR A 19 7.06 -14.77 1.52
CA THR A 19 7.51 -13.57 0.82
C THR A 19 7.32 -13.70 -0.69
N GLY A 20 7.50 -14.90 -1.25
CA GLY A 20 7.20 -15.21 -2.65
C GLY A 20 5.71 -15.07 -2.98
N VAL A 21 4.84 -15.58 -2.11
CA VAL A 21 3.38 -15.41 -2.23
C VAL A 21 3.00 -13.94 -2.10
N LEU A 22 3.57 -13.21 -1.14
CA LEU A 22 3.34 -11.78 -0.95
C LEU A 22 3.72 -11.00 -2.22
N GLY A 23 4.92 -11.25 -2.76
CA GLY A 23 5.41 -10.62 -3.99
C GLY A 23 4.53 -10.93 -5.21
N TYR A 24 4.04 -12.16 -5.33
CA TYR A 24 3.08 -12.53 -6.37
C TYR A 24 1.76 -11.79 -6.21
N LEU A 25 1.24 -11.65 -4.99
CA LEU A 25 0.00 -10.93 -4.72
C LEU A 25 0.14 -9.44 -5.03
N LEU A 26 1.25 -8.82 -4.62
CA LEU A 26 1.59 -7.42 -4.93
C LEU A 26 1.60 -7.17 -6.44
N ARG A 27 2.18 -8.10 -7.21
CA ARG A 27 2.19 -8.04 -8.68
C ARG A 27 0.80 -8.26 -9.28
N LYS A 28 -0.01 -9.17 -8.72
CA LYS A 28 -1.38 -9.44 -9.19
C LYS A 28 -2.34 -8.28 -8.93
N LEU A 29 -2.06 -7.46 -7.93
CA LEU A 29 -2.85 -6.27 -7.58
C LEU A 29 -2.40 -5.01 -8.35
N ASP A 30 -1.50 -5.15 -9.34
CA ASP A 30 -0.93 -4.07 -10.14
C ASP A 30 -0.46 -2.88 -9.28
N PHE A 31 0.08 -3.18 -8.08
CA PHE A 31 0.61 -2.13 -7.23
C PHE A 31 1.86 -1.53 -7.86
N GLU A 32 1.87 -0.20 -7.92
CA GLU A 32 3.02 0.54 -8.39
C GLU A 32 4.19 0.39 -7.41
N THR A 33 5.40 0.18 -7.91
CA THR A 33 6.58 -0.04 -7.08
C THR A 33 6.90 1.19 -6.21
N ALA A 34 6.60 2.39 -6.69
CA ALA A 34 6.88 3.65 -6.00
C ALA A 34 6.25 3.76 -4.59
N PRO A 35 4.93 3.58 -4.39
CA PRO A 35 4.31 3.63 -3.08
C PRO A 35 4.79 2.52 -2.12
N ILE A 36 5.14 1.33 -2.63
CA ILE A 36 5.67 0.24 -1.80
C ILE A 36 7.02 0.64 -1.20
N VAL A 37 7.94 1.15 -2.03
CA VAL A 37 9.26 1.60 -1.59
C VAL A 37 9.14 2.78 -0.62
N LEU A 38 8.24 3.73 -0.90
CA LEU A 38 7.98 4.86 -0.01
C LEU A 38 7.49 4.37 1.37
N GLY A 39 6.55 3.43 1.40
CA GLY A 39 6.08 2.83 2.65
C GLY A 39 7.20 2.13 3.43
N LEU A 40 8.08 1.41 2.74
CA LEU A 40 9.23 0.73 3.37
C LEU A 40 10.23 1.71 3.99
N VAL A 41 10.50 2.83 3.34
CA VAL A 41 11.40 3.88 3.86
C VAL A 41 10.79 4.62 5.05
N LEU A 42 9.47 4.85 5.04
CA LEU A 42 8.77 5.54 6.12
C LEU A 42 8.49 4.64 7.33
N ALA A 43 8.37 3.32 7.12
CA ALA A 43 8.11 2.33 8.16
C ALA A 43 9.01 2.48 9.41
N PRO A 44 10.36 2.56 9.30
CA PRO A 44 11.22 2.72 10.47
C PRO A 44 10.95 4.02 11.25
N MET A 45 10.61 5.12 10.55
CA MET A 45 10.30 6.39 11.22
C MET A 45 8.97 6.31 11.99
N LEU A 46 7.98 5.60 11.42
CA LEU A 46 6.71 5.34 12.06
C LEU A 46 6.89 4.46 13.30
N GLU A 47 7.66 3.38 13.18
CA GLU A 47 7.95 2.48 14.30
C GLU A 47 8.68 3.22 15.44
N MET A 48 9.68 4.04 15.09
CA MET A 48 10.40 4.84 16.08
C MET A 48 9.50 5.82 16.82
N SER A 49 8.62 6.52 16.09
CA SER A 49 7.65 7.46 16.67
C SER A 49 6.65 6.73 17.58
N LEU A 50 6.17 5.56 17.16
CA LEU A 50 5.28 4.71 17.95
C LEU A 50 5.97 4.22 19.22
N ARG A 51 7.18 3.66 19.11
CA ARG A 51 7.98 3.21 20.26
C ARG A 51 8.26 4.35 21.23
N GLN A 52 8.61 5.54 20.74
CA GLN A 52 8.85 6.71 21.56
C GLN A 52 7.59 7.13 22.33
N SER A 53 6.43 7.19 21.65
CA SER A 53 5.17 7.55 22.31
C SER A 53 4.76 6.53 23.38
N LEU A 54 4.98 5.24 23.15
CA LEU A 54 4.71 4.17 24.11
C LEU A 54 5.71 4.18 25.28
N ALA A 55 6.98 4.47 25.04
CA ALA A 55 7.97 4.64 26.10
C ALA A 55 7.58 5.81 27.04
N LEU A 56 7.12 6.92 26.48
CA LEU A 56 6.61 8.07 27.25
C LEU A 56 5.32 7.77 28.01
N SER A 57 4.52 6.81 27.54
CA SER A 57 3.28 6.38 28.18
C SER A 57 3.41 5.18 29.12
N SER A 58 4.64 4.76 29.44
CA SER A 58 4.91 3.54 30.20
C SER A 58 4.26 2.28 29.60
N GLY A 59 4.16 2.22 28.27
CA GLY A 59 3.57 1.12 27.51
C GLY A 59 2.05 1.18 27.34
N SER A 60 1.38 2.23 27.84
CA SER A 60 -0.06 2.35 27.74
C SER A 60 -0.52 2.96 26.40
N TYR A 61 -1.32 2.21 25.63
CA TYR A 61 -1.99 2.71 24.43
C TYR A 61 -3.05 3.78 24.72
N ALA A 62 -3.47 3.91 25.98
CA ALA A 62 -4.46 4.91 26.37
C ALA A 62 -3.98 6.35 26.12
N VAL A 63 -2.67 6.59 26.01
CA VAL A 63 -2.10 7.92 25.75
C VAL A 63 -2.53 8.53 24.42
N PHE A 64 -2.89 7.70 23.43
CA PHE A 64 -3.44 8.19 22.17
C PHE A 64 -4.84 8.79 22.31
N VAL A 65 -5.60 8.39 23.33
CA VAL A 65 -6.98 8.87 23.58
C VAL A 65 -7.02 9.89 24.72
N THR A 66 -6.16 9.74 25.75
CA THR A 66 -6.11 10.66 26.89
C THR A 66 -5.43 11.99 26.56
N ARG A 67 -4.53 12.03 25.57
CA ARG A 67 -3.98 13.30 25.08
C ARG A 67 -4.89 13.90 24.00
N PRO A 68 -5.51 15.08 24.22
CA PRO A 68 -6.49 15.65 23.31
C PRO A 68 -5.91 15.98 21.92
N ILE A 69 -4.61 16.28 21.83
CA ILE A 69 -3.92 16.54 20.55
C ILE A 69 -3.74 15.24 19.75
N ALA A 70 -3.36 14.14 20.40
CA ALA A 70 -3.22 12.85 19.73
C ALA A 70 -4.59 12.31 19.29
N ALA A 71 -5.60 12.45 20.14
CA ALA A 71 -6.96 12.02 19.85
C ALA A 71 -7.57 12.77 18.66
N THR A 72 -7.39 14.09 18.58
CA THR A 72 -7.90 14.90 17.45
C THR A 72 -7.17 14.58 16.14
N MET A 73 -5.85 14.39 16.17
CA MET A 73 -5.07 13.98 14.98
C MET A 73 -5.46 12.58 14.49
N LEU A 74 -5.59 11.61 15.40
CA LEU A 74 -6.05 10.26 15.04
C LEU A 74 -7.47 10.28 14.50
N GLY A 75 -8.38 11.04 15.13
CA GLY A 75 -9.76 11.20 14.68
C GLY A 75 -9.86 11.80 13.28
N LEU A 76 -9.09 12.87 13.00
CA LEU A 76 -9.01 13.48 11.67
C LEU A 76 -8.44 12.53 10.63
N GLY A 77 -7.34 11.83 10.95
CA GLY A 77 -6.74 10.83 10.07
C GLY A 77 -7.72 9.71 9.73
N LEU A 78 -8.45 9.21 10.73
CA LEU A 78 -9.47 8.19 10.55
C LEU A 78 -10.63 8.69 9.67
N ALA A 79 -11.09 9.94 9.89
CA ALA A 79 -12.14 10.55 9.08
C ALA A 79 -11.72 10.68 7.61
N ILE A 80 -10.51 11.17 7.34
CA ILE A 80 -9.96 11.28 5.97
C ILE A 80 -9.83 9.88 5.34
N LEU A 81 -9.33 8.89 6.09
CA LEU A 81 -9.20 7.52 5.62
C LEU A 81 -10.58 6.94 5.24
N LEU A 82 -11.60 7.10 6.09
CA LEU A 82 -12.96 6.64 5.83
C LEU A 82 -13.59 7.34 4.62
N LEU A 83 -13.41 8.66 4.50
CA LEU A 83 -13.89 9.44 3.35
C LEU A 83 -13.18 9.04 2.05
N SER A 84 -11.90 8.62 2.11
CA SER A 84 -11.11 8.16 0.97
C SER A 84 -11.42 6.71 0.58
N LEU A 85 -11.67 5.83 1.55
CA LEU A 85 -12.06 4.44 1.30
C LEU A 85 -13.48 4.32 0.71
N ARG A 86 -14.39 5.22 1.10
CA ARG A 86 -15.78 5.23 0.60
C ARG A 86 -15.86 5.25 -0.94
N PRO A 87 -15.20 6.19 -1.67
CA PRO A 87 -15.20 6.18 -3.12
C PRO A 87 -14.34 5.07 -3.72
N VAL A 88 -13.31 4.55 -3.04
CA VAL A 88 -12.50 3.43 -3.55
C VAL A 88 -13.33 2.14 -3.61
N PHE A 89 -14.14 1.88 -2.58
CA PHE A 89 -15.03 0.73 -2.56
C PHE A 89 -16.19 0.87 -3.56
N THR A 90 -16.71 2.08 -3.78
CA THR A 90 -17.77 2.30 -4.78
C THR A 90 -17.27 2.46 -6.22
N ARG A 91 -16.00 2.88 -6.43
CA ARG A 91 -15.37 3.05 -7.76
C ARG A 91 -14.52 1.87 -8.21
N GLY A 92 -14.39 0.81 -7.41
CA GLY A 92 -13.79 -0.46 -7.83
C GLY A 92 -14.47 -1.08 -9.08
N LEU A 93 -15.62 -0.53 -9.51
CA LEU A 93 -16.36 -0.93 -10.71
C LEU A 93 -16.43 0.16 -11.82
N ASP A 94 -15.67 1.26 -11.72
CA ASP A 94 -15.71 2.36 -12.71
C ASP A 94 -14.54 2.30 -13.73
N TRP A 95 -14.27 1.13 -14.30
CA TRP A 95 -13.34 0.94 -15.45
C TRP A 95 -13.82 1.66 -16.72
N ARG A 96 -15.11 2.06 -16.78
CA ARG A 96 -15.78 2.54 -18.00
C ARG A 96 -15.44 3.97 -18.42
N ARG A 97 -14.76 4.79 -17.62
CA ARG A 97 -14.48 6.20 -17.97
C ARG A 97 -13.15 6.43 -18.70
N ARG A 98 -12.34 5.39 -18.93
CA ARG A 98 -11.06 5.48 -19.66
C ARG A 98 -11.12 5.05 -21.13
N LEU A 99 -12.29 4.65 -21.62
CA LEU A 99 -12.50 4.17 -23.00
C LEU A 99 -13.31 5.16 -23.83
N GLY A 100 -12.85 6.42 -23.90
CA GLY A 100 -13.60 7.49 -24.56
C GLY A 100 -12.73 8.58 -25.19
N LEU A 101 -11.55 8.23 -25.73
CA LEU A 101 -10.87 9.08 -26.71
C LEU A 101 -10.37 8.18 -27.84
N GLU A 102 -11.28 7.99 -28.78
CA GLU A 102 -11.05 7.42 -30.10
C GLU A 102 -9.72 7.90 -30.68
N SER A 103 -9.00 6.91 -31.22
CA SER A 103 -8.07 7.00 -32.34
C SER A 103 -7.81 8.41 -32.88
N LYS A 104 -6.64 8.91 -32.46
CA LYS A 104 -5.70 9.72 -33.24
C LYS A 104 -5.94 9.60 -34.77
N PRO A 105 -5.96 10.73 -35.51
CA PRO A 105 -6.30 10.77 -36.93
C PRO A 105 -5.24 10.04 -37.76
N SER A 106 -5.66 8.99 -38.49
CA SER A 106 -4.83 8.32 -39.50
C SER A 106 -4.98 9.05 -40.83
N LEU A 107 -3.97 9.86 -41.14
CA LEU A 107 -3.58 10.23 -42.49
C LEU A 107 -3.41 8.96 -43.34
N GLY A 108 -3.98 8.98 -44.56
CA GLY A 108 -3.63 8.05 -45.63
C GLY A 108 -4.83 7.45 -46.33
N GLU A 109 -5.34 8.13 -47.35
CA GLU A 109 -5.88 7.55 -48.60
C GLU A 109 -5.84 8.69 -49.63
N GLU A 110 -4.61 8.94 -50.11
CA GLU A 110 -4.34 9.56 -51.40
C GLU A 110 -4.52 8.45 -52.44
N GLY A 111 -5.50 8.56 -53.35
CA GLY A 111 -5.73 7.49 -54.34
C GLY A 111 -6.98 7.68 -55.20
N LYS A 112 -6.80 8.43 -56.29
CA LYS A 112 -7.56 8.47 -57.57
C LYS A 112 -8.36 7.20 -57.93
N PRO A 113 -9.42 7.28 -58.78
CA PRO A 113 -9.30 7.72 -60.18
C PRO A 113 -10.04 9.01 -60.58
#